data_AF-A0A3A8KN89-F1
#
_entry.id   AF-A0A3A8KN89-F1
#
_cell.length_a   1.000
_cell.length_b   1.000
_cell.length_c   1.000
_cell.angle_alpha   90.00
_cell.angle_beta   90.00
_cell.angle_gamma   90.00
#
_symmetry.space_group_name_H-M   'P 1'
#
loop_
_entity.id
_entity.type
_entity.pdbx_description
1 polymer ?
#
loop_
_entity_poly.entity_id
_entity_poly.type
_entity_poly.pdbx_seq_one_letter_code
_entity_poly.pdbx_strand_id
1 'polypeptide(L)'
;MPIIVTKKAGTCTAEGCGGRILKGEYVEYSAATGTRHLECAGAAQGRRPNLKAGKCRCGAAVAPREGTLLLEESARGGHFRKQWLVLCARCR
;
A
#
# COMPACT_ATOMS: atom_id res chain seq x y z
N MET A 1 6.87 -5.00 -15.40
CA MET A 1 5.42 -5.07 -15.07
C MET A 1 4.67 -4.26 -16.14
N PRO A 2 3.37 -4.49 -16.42
CA PRO A 2 2.65 -3.73 -17.44
C PRO A 2 2.43 -2.27 -17.03
N ILE A 3 2.51 -1.37 -18.01
CA ILE A 3 2.06 0.02 -17.88
C ILE A 3 0.58 0.07 -18.21
N ILE A 4 -0.21 0.67 -17.33
CA ILE A 4 -1.66 0.84 -17.50
C ILE A 4 -2.05 2.32 -17.33
N VAL A 5 -3.20 2.69 -17.88
CA VAL A 5 -3.83 3.97 -17.59
C VAL A 5 -4.84 3.79 -16.46
N THR A 6 -4.75 4.62 -15.42
CA THR A 6 -5.66 4.52 -14.28
C THR A 6 -7.09 4.94 -14.63
N LYS A 7 -8.05 4.07 -14.32
CA LYS A 7 -9.49 4.41 -14.45
C LYS A 7 -10.02 5.24 -13.28
N LYS A 8 -9.32 5.22 -12.13
CA LYS A 8 -9.67 5.91 -10.88
C LYS A 8 -8.41 6.45 -10.23
N ALA A 9 -8.56 7.51 -9.43
CA ALA A 9 -7.46 7.98 -8.59
C ALA A 9 -7.04 6.89 -7.59
N GLY A 10 -5.75 6.82 -7.32
CA GLY A 10 -5.12 5.84 -6.45
C GLY A 10 -3.97 6.44 -5.66
N THR A 11 -3.08 5.58 -5.17
CA THR A 11 -1.92 5.98 -4.39
C THR A 11 -0.73 5.17 -4.83
N CYS A 12 0.40 5.85 -5.01
CA CYS A 12 1.66 5.23 -5.37
C CYS A 12 2.15 4.37 -4.20
N THR A 13 2.49 3.11 -4.51
CA THR A 13 2.98 2.14 -3.53
C THR A 13 4.51 2.01 -3.52
N ALA A 14 5.22 2.92 -4.19
CA ALA A 14 6.67 2.99 -4.12
C ALA A 14 7.13 3.57 -2.76
N GLU A 15 8.26 3.07 -2.27
CA GLU A 15 8.87 3.58 -1.04
C GLU A 15 9.26 5.05 -1.19
N GLY A 16 8.98 5.86 -0.17
CA GLY A 16 9.28 7.30 -0.17
C GLY A 16 8.31 8.17 -0.99
N CYS A 17 7.49 7.61 -1.88
CA CYS A 17 6.53 8.38 -2.66
C CYS A 17 5.20 8.56 -1.90
N GLY A 18 4.41 7.49 -1.74
CA GLY A 18 3.07 7.57 -1.13
C GLY A 18 2.11 8.58 -1.80
N GLY A 19 2.51 9.14 -2.94
CA GLY A 19 1.85 10.25 -3.62
C GLY A 19 0.53 9.83 -4.25
N ARG A 20 -0.31 10.82 -4.52
CA ARG A 20 -1.60 10.58 -5.19
C ARG A 20 -1.36 10.27 -6.66
N ILE A 21 -1.97 9.19 -7.13
CA ILE A 21 -2.10 8.89 -8.56
C ILE A 21 -3.46 9.41 -9.00
N LEU A 22 -3.51 10.20 -10.05
CA LEU A 22 -4.72 10.78 -10.62
C LEU A 22 -5.40 9.78 -11.57
N LYS A 23 -6.65 10.07 -11.93
CA LYS A 23 -7.36 9.34 -12.98
C LYS A 23 -6.77 9.74 -14.34
N GLY A 24 -6.55 8.77 -15.22
CA GLY A 24 -5.95 8.98 -16.54
C GLY A 24 -4.43 9.01 -16.53
N GLU A 25 -3.81 8.82 -15.37
CA GLU A 25 -2.36 8.80 -15.23
C GLU A 25 -1.80 7.43 -15.67
N TYR A 26 -0.65 7.46 -16.33
CA TYR A 26 0.08 6.25 -16.70
C TYR A 26 0.89 5.75 -15.51
N VAL A 27 0.72 4.47 -15.18
CA VAL A 27 1.33 3.87 -13.99
C VAL A 27 1.82 2.47 -14.29
N GLU A 28 2.85 2.05 -13.56
CA GLU A 28 3.22 0.65 -13.50
C GLU A 28 2.27 -0.08 -12.53
N TYR A 29 1.75 -1.25 -12.91
CA TYR A 29 0.88 -2.05 -12.06
C TYR A 29 1.39 -3.48 -11.90
N SER A 30 1.40 -3.96 -10.66
CA SER A 30 1.52 -5.38 -10.32
C SER A 30 0.47 -5.76 -9.28
N ALA A 31 -0.04 -6.99 -9.39
CA ALA A 31 -0.92 -7.55 -8.36
C ALA A 31 -0.21 -7.69 -7.00
N ALA A 32 1.12 -7.89 -7.00
CA ALA A 32 1.90 -8.06 -5.77
C ALA A 32 2.17 -6.72 -5.06
N THR A 33 2.54 -5.68 -5.81
CA THR A 33 3.03 -4.41 -5.24
C THR A 33 2.06 -3.24 -5.39
N GLY A 34 1.05 -3.34 -6.28
CA GLY A 34 0.07 -2.29 -6.55
C GLY A 34 0.47 -1.35 -7.69
N THR A 35 -0.11 -0.14 -7.68
CA THR A 35 0.12 0.91 -8.68
C THR A 35 1.26 1.84 -8.26
N ARG A 36 2.14 2.19 -9.20
CA ARG A 36 3.28 3.10 -9.00
C ARG A 36 3.37 4.11 -10.13
N HIS A 37 3.81 5.32 -9.80
CA HIS A 37 4.25 6.29 -10.82
C HIS A 37 5.32 5.68 -11.72
N LEU A 38 5.38 6.11 -12.98
CA LEU A 38 6.42 5.65 -13.90
C LEU A 38 7.83 6.03 -13.43
N GLU A 39 7.98 7.21 -12.81
CA GLU A 39 9.25 7.64 -12.19
C GLU A 39 9.65 6.80 -10.97
N CYS A 40 8.67 6.12 -10.37
CA CYS A 40 8.87 5.22 -9.24
C CYS A 40 9.03 3.75 -9.66
N ALA A 41 9.08 3.47 -10.98
CA ALA A 41 9.29 2.12 -11.48
C ALA A 41 10.65 1.60 -11.01
N GLY A 42 10.67 0.41 -10.43
CA GLY A 42 11.89 -0.19 -9.85
C GLY A 42 12.21 0.20 -8.40
N ALA A 43 11.55 1.19 -7.81
CA ALA A 43 11.67 1.46 -6.38
C ALA A 43 11.20 0.25 -5.55
N ALA A 44 11.78 0.08 -4.36
CA ALA A 44 11.31 -0.92 -3.41
C ALA A 44 9.83 -0.68 -3.07
N GLN A 45 9.14 -1.74 -2.64
CA GLN A 45 7.76 -1.59 -2.23
C GLN A 45 7.68 -0.75 -0.96
N GLY A 46 7.07 0.42 -1.10
CA GLY A 46 6.75 1.29 -0.01
C GLY A 46 5.62 0.72 0.83
N ARG A 47 5.57 1.19 2.07
CA ARG A 47 4.47 0.85 2.95
C ARG A 47 3.20 1.55 2.44
N ARG A 48 2.12 0.79 2.27
CA ARG A 48 0.86 1.37 1.79
C ARG A 48 0.33 2.36 2.83
N PRO A 49 -0.01 3.60 2.46
CA PRO A 49 -0.63 4.51 3.41
C PRO A 49 -2.01 3.98 3.80
N ASN A 50 -2.36 4.17 5.07
CA ASN A 50 -3.63 3.71 5.60
C ASN A 50 -4.77 4.63 5.12
N LEU A 51 -5.50 4.28 4.06
CA LEU A 51 -6.52 5.18 3.49
C LEU A 51 -7.80 5.33 4.34
N LYS A 52 -7.98 4.51 5.38
CA LYS A 52 -9.14 4.54 6.30
C LYS A 52 -8.65 4.62 7.74
N ALA A 53 -9.47 5.10 8.66
CA ALA A 53 -9.12 4.99 10.08
C ALA A 53 -8.96 3.50 10.46
N GLY A 54 -7.96 3.19 11.26
CA GLY A 54 -7.65 1.82 11.66
C GLY A 54 -7.09 1.75 13.07
N LYS A 55 -6.98 0.54 13.62
CA LYS A 55 -6.36 0.31 14.93
C LYS A 55 -5.05 -0.41 14.73
N CYS A 56 -3.97 0.15 15.28
CA CYS A 56 -2.68 -0.51 15.31
C CYS A 56 -2.73 -1.75 16.22
N ARG A 57 -1.84 -2.72 15.99
CA ARG A 57 -1.66 -3.88 16.89
C ARG A 57 -1.40 -3.51 18.36
N CYS A 58 -0.82 -2.34 18.62
CA CYS A 58 -0.62 -1.82 19.97
C CYS A 58 -1.87 -1.15 20.59
N GLY A 59 -3.00 -1.17 19.88
CA GLY A 59 -4.26 -0.58 20.32
C GLY A 59 -4.45 0.89 19.95
N ALA A 60 -3.42 1.58 19.46
CA ALA A 60 -3.53 2.98 19.04
C ALA A 60 -4.49 3.16 17.85
N ALA A 61 -5.34 4.18 17.91
CA ALA A 61 -6.09 4.63 16.75
C ALA A 61 -5.13 5.30 15.76
N VAL A 62 -5.28 5.01 14.47
CA VAL A 62 -4.48 5.54 13.38
C VAL A 62 -5.44 6.21 12.42
N ALA A 63 -5.30 7.52 12.24
CA ALA A 63 -6.15 8.28 11.35
C ALA A 63 -5.90 7.87 9.88
N PRO A 64 -6.84 8.17 8.96
CA PRO A 64 -6.56 8.06 7.54
C PRO A 64 -5.29 8.85 7.17
N ARG A 65 -4.44 8.23 6.34
CA ARG A 65 -3.12 8.69 5.89
C ARG A 65 -2.05 8.78 6.97
N GLU A 66 -2.36 8.42 8.21
CA GLU A 66 -1.36 8.22 9.25
C GLU A 66 -0.94 6.75 9.33
N GLY A 67 0.27 6.53 9.87
CA GLY A 67 0.81 5.18 9.98
C GLY A 67 0.99 4.50 8.63
N THR A 68 1.10 3.18 8.67
CA THR A 68 1.43 2.37 7.49
C THR A 68 0.71 1.03 7.51
N LEU A 69 0.30 0.55 6.34
CA LEU A 69 -0.24 -0.79 6.15
C LEU A 69 0.89 -1.78 5.82
N LEU A 70 0.97 -2.87 6.57
CA LEU A 70 1.82 -4.02 6.30
C LEU A 70 0.97 -5.18 5.82
N LEU A 71 1.35 -5.83 4.72
CA LEU A 71 0.74 -7.08 4.30
C LEU A 71 1.36 -8.21 5.12
N GLU A 72 0.57 -8.89 5.92
CA GLU A 72 0.99 -10.11 6.59
C GLU A 72 0.34 -11.31 5.88
N GLU A 73 1.18 -12.26 5.49
CA GLU A 73 0.75 -13.53 4.90
C GLU A 73 1.01 -14.64 5.91
N SER A 74 -0.05 -15.35 6.32
CA SER A 74 0.04 -16.48 7.22
C SER A 74 -0.46 -17.74 6.53
N ALA A 75 0.31 -18.84 6.59
CA ALA A 75 -0.13 -20.15 6.14
C ALA A 75 -0.59 -20.98 7.34
N ARG A 76 -1.83 -21.49 7.32
CA ARG A 76 -2.34 -22.41 8.34
C ARG A 76 -3.11 -23.55 7.68
N GLY A 77 -2.64 -24.79 7.87
CA GLY A 77 -3.32 -25.99 7.36
C GLY A 77 -3.51 -26.01 5.83
N GLY A 78 -2.53 -25.55 5.06
CA GLY A 78 -2.63 -25.48 3.59
C GLY A 78 -3.37 -24.26 3.04
N HIS A 79 -3.94 -23.39 3.89
CA HIS A 79 -4.58 -22.15 3.48
C HIS A 79 -3.66 -20.95 3.69
N PHE A 80 -3.55 -20.09 2.68
CA PHE A 80 -2.88 -18.79 2.77
C PHE A 80 -3.90 -17.71 3.10
N ARG A 81 -3.69 -17.01 4.22
CA ARG A 81 -4.45 -15.81 4.58
C ARG A 81 -3.55 -14.60 4.42
N LYS A 82 -4.04 -13.62 3.65
CA LYS A 82 -3.42 -12.30 3.52
C LYS A 82 -4.22 -11.30 4.35
N GLN A 83 -3.57 -10.57 5.23
CA GLN A 83 -4.20 -9.52 6.03
C GLN A 83 -3.39 -8.24 6.02
N TRP A 84 -4.08 -7.10 5.92
CA TRP A 84 -3.45 -5.79 6.01
C TRP A 84 -3.48 -5.32 7.47
N LEU A 85 -2.31 -5.24 8.09
CA LEU A 85 -2.12 -4.71 9.44
C LEU A 85 -1.84 -3.22 9.39
N VAL A 86 -2.54 -2.45 10.22
CA VAL A 86 -2.25 -1.03 10.42
C VAL A 86 -1.14 -0.92 11.48
N LEU A 87 -0.10 -0.15 11.19
CA LEU A 87 1.00 0.15 12.12
C LEU A 87 1.05 1.65 12.36
N CYS A 88 0.94 2.08 13.62
CA CYS A 88 1.15 3.47 14.00
C CYS A 88 2.65 3.84 13.88
N ALA A 89 2.98 5.13 13.95
CA ALA A 89 4.38 5.59 13.81
C ALA A 89 5.38 4.92 14.78
N ARG A 90 4.92 4.47 15.96
CA ARG A 90 5.74 3.76 16.95
C ARG A 90 5.94 2.28 16.64
N CYS A 91 5.04 1.67 15.88
CA CYS A 91 5.07 0.24 15.55
C CYS A 91 5.44 -0.01 14.08
N ARG A 92 5.72 1.06 13.35
CA ARG A 92 6.21 1.04 11.97
C ARG A 92 7.64 0.53 11.97
#